data_AF-A0A1V5KPV9-F1
#
_entry.id   AF-A0A1V5KPV9-F1
#
_cell.length_a   1.000
_cell.length_b   1.000
_cell.length_c   1.000
_cell.angle_alpha   90.00
_cell.angle_beta   90.00
_cell.angle_gamma   90.00
#
_symmetry.space_group_name_H-M   'P 1'
#
loop_
_entity.id
_entity.type
_entity.pdbx_description
1 polymer ?
#
loop_
_entity_poly.entity_id
_entity_poly.type
_entity_poly.pdbx_seq_one_letter_code
_entity_poly.pdbx_strand_id
1 'polypeptide(L)'
;MNQEMRTGFTREKALRRLAERNKVESLRILVGALVLADRLGTSIADTLRTQADSLRTRVRQAAEEQAAKAGVKMLLPLVLFILPALFIVLLGPGAITLTKSFTQLLPK
;
A
#
# COMPACT_ATOMS: atom_id res chain seq x y z
N MET A 1 -23.15 -32.35 1.30
CA MET A 1 -22.47 -32.16 0.00
C MET A 1 -23.22 -32.77 -1.19
N ASN A 2 -23.79 -33.99 -1.10
CA ASN A 2 -24.40 -34.69 -2.24
C ASN A 2 -25.88 -34.36 -2.56
N GLN A 3 -26.53 -33.40 -1.89
CA GLN A 3 -27.95 -33.07 -2.16
C GLN A 3 -28.17 -31.72 -2.86
N GLU A 4 -27.22 -30.79 -2.82
CA GLU A 4 -27.38 -29.47 -3.48
C GLU A 4 -27.06 -29.48 -4.98
N MET A 5 -26.28 -30.46 -5.48
CA MET A 5 -25.98 -30.60 -6.91
C MET A 5 -27.19 -31.05 -7.76
N ARG A 6 -28.35 -31.32 -7.16
CA ARG A 6 -29.56 -31.78 -7.86
C ARG A 6 -30.50 -30.65 -8.32
N THR A 7 -30.17 -29.38 -8.04
CA THR A 7 -31.07 -28.24 -8.29
C THR A 7 -30.87 -27.49 -9.61
N GLY A 8 -30.11 -28.04 -10.57
CA GLY A 8 -29.99 -27.47 -11.92
C GLY A 8 -29.18 -26.15 -12.02
N PHE A 9 -28.57 -25.71 -10.92
CA PHE A 9 -27.58 -24.63 -10.94
C PHE A 9 -26.18 -25.22 -11.12
N THR A 10 -25.47 -24.78 -12.16
CA THR A 10 -24.05 -25.13 -12.32
C THR A 10 -23.26 -24.60 -11.12
N ARG A 11 -22.24 -25.35 -10.68
CA ARG A 11 -21.36 -24.99 -9.56
C ARG A 11 -20.81 -23.56 -9.70
N GLU A 12 -20.45 -23.18 -10.92
CA GLU A 12 -20.06 -21.83 -11.29
C GLU A 12 -21.12 -20.78 -10.94
N LYS A 13 -22.39 -21.02 -11.27
CA LYS A 13 -23.49 -20.08 -11.05
C LYS A 13 -23.79 -19.89 -9.56
N ALA A 14 -23.63 -20.93 -8.75
CA ALA A 14 -23.73 -20.84 -7.30
C ALA A 14 -22.61 -19.98 -6.68
N LEU A 15 -21.36 -20.19 -7.11
CA LEU A 15 -20.20 -19.42 -6.64
C LEU A 15 -20.28 -17.94 -7.05
N ARG A 16 -20.71 -17.64 -8.29
CA ARG A 16 -20.91 -16.26 -8.75
C ARG A 16 -21.96 -15.53 -7.93
N ARG A 17 -23.11 -16.17 -7.64
CA ARG A 17 -24.15 -15.60 -6.78
C ARG A 17 -23.67 -15.37 -5.34
N LEU A 18 -22.77 -16.21 -4.82
CA LEU A 18 -22.16 -16.02 -3.50
C LEU A 18 -21.29 -14.75 -3.46
N ALA A 19 -20.49 -14.50 -4.49
CA ALA A 19 -19.69 -13.28 -4.61
C ALA A 19 -20.56 -12.03 -4.76
N GLU A 20 -21.59 -12.09 -5.59
CA GLU A 20 -22.51 -10.97 -5.85
C GLU A 20 -23.22 -10.48 -4.57
N ARG A 21 -23.60 -11.41 -3.66
CA ARG A 21 -24.33 -11.08 -2.44
C ARG A 21 -23.46 -10.49 -1.32
N ASN A 22 -22.20 -10.88 -1.24
CA ASN A 22 -21.31 -10.46 -0.14
C ASN A 22 -20.59 -9.13 -0.41
N LYS A 23 -20.55 -8.64 -1.66
CA LYS A 23 -19.89 -7.37 -2.06
C LYS A 23 -18.44 -7.20 -1.56
N VAL A 24 -17.74 -8.30 -1.24
CA VAL A 24 -16.33 -8.28 -0.83
C VAL A 24 -15.46 -8.56 -2.05
N GLU A 25 -14.55 -7.64 -2.38
CA GLU A 25 -13.67 -7.77 -3.54
C GLU A 25 -12.81 -9.04 -3.51
N SER A 26 -12.23 -9.34 -2.34
CA SER A 26 -11.44 -10.56 -2.13
C SER A 26 -12.23 -11.85 -2.42
N LEU A 27 -13.54 -11.85 -2.13
CA LEU A 27 -14.41 -13.00 -2.39
C LEU A 27 -14.72 -13.13 -3.88
N ARG A 28 -14.90 -12.00 -4.58
CA ARG A 28 -15.08 -11.98 -6.03
C ARG A 28 -13.87 -12.57 -6.76
N ILE A 29 -12.66 -12.21 -6.31
CA ILE A 29 -11.40 -12.74 -6.82
C ILE A 29 -11.31 -14.26 -6.58
N LEU A 30 -11.61 -14.71 -5.35
CA LEU A 30 -11.61 -16.14 -4.99
C LEU A 30 -12.58 -16.95 -5.86
N VAL A 31 -13.80 -16.46 -6.04
CA VAL A 31 -14.80 -17.12 -6.88
C VAL A 31 -14.36 -17.21 -8.34
N GLY A 32 -13.73 -16.15 -8.86
CA GLY A 32 -13.16 -16.16 -10.21
C GLY A 32 -12.09 -17.24 -10.38
N ALA A 33 -11.17 -17.35 -9.41
CA ALA A 33 -10.12 -18.37 -9.40
C ALA A 33 -10.70 -19.80 -9.30
N LEU A 34 -11.71 -20.00 -8.45
CA LEU A 34 -12.40 -21.28 -8.31
C LEU A 34 -13.11 -21.73 -9.59
N VAL A 35 -13.81 -20.81 -10.26
CA VAL A 35 -14.49 -21.10 -11.54
C VAL A 35 -13.46 -21.43 -12.62
N LEU A 36 -12.32 -20.73 -12.64
CA LEU A 36 -11.25 -21.02 -13.58
C LEU A 36 -10.61 -22.40 -13.32
N ALA A 37 -10.40 -22.75 -12.05
CA ALA A 37 -9.87 -24.05 -11.66
C ALA A 37 -10.82 -25.21 -12.02
N ASP A 38 -12.12 -25.03 -11.78
CA ASP A 38 -13.17 -26.01 -12.14
C ASP A 38 -13.24 -26.22 -13.67
N ARG A 39 -13.03 -25.16 -14.48
CA ARG A 39 -13.00 -25.24 -15.95
C ARG A 39 -11.72 -25.87 -16.52
N LEU A 40 -10.57 -25.60 -15.90
CA LEU A 40 -9.27 -26.13 -16.33
C LEU A 40 -8.97 -27.52 -15.74
N GLY A 41 -9.83 -28.02 -14.84
CA GLY A 41 -9.61 -29.29 -14.13
C GLY A 41 -8.46 -29.24 -13.13
N THR A 42 -8.01 -28.04 -12.73
CA THR A 42 -6.94 -27.89 -11.74
C THR A 42 -7.49 -28.05 -10.33
N SER A 43 -6.61 -28.45 -9.40
CA SER A 43 -6.99 -28.68 -8.01
C SER A 43 -7.60 -27.42 -7.38
N ILE A 44 -8.89 -27.51 -7.05
CA ILE A 44 -9.62 -26.48 -6.28
C ILE A 44 -8.97 -26.27 -4.91
N ALA A 45 -8.45 -27.33 -4.30
CA ALA A 45 -7.76 -27.26 -3.02
C ALA A 45 -6.48 -26.41 -3.11
N ASP A 46 -5.70 -26.59 -4.18
CA ASP A 46 -4.47 -25.82 -4.39
C ASP A 46 -4.79 -24.35 -4.67
N THR A 47 -5.82 -24.10 -5.50
CA THR A 47 -6.30 -22.74 -5.80
C THR A 47 -6.74 -21.99 -4.54
N LEU A 48 -7.52 -22.65 -3.68
CA LEU A 48 -7.94 -22.09 -2.38
C LEU A 48 -6.75 -21.81 -1.47
N ARG A 49 -5.77 -22.73 -1.42
CA ARG A 49 -4.58 -22.60 -0.58
C ARG A 49 -3.71 -21.41 -1.02
N THR A 50 -3.45 -21.29 -2.32
CA THR A 50 -2.73 -20.14 -2.89
C THR A 50 -3.47 -18.82 -2.63
N GLN A 51 -4.80 -18.80 -2.75
CA GLN A 51 -5.56 -17.57 -2.47
C GLN A 51 -5.53 -17.20 -0.99
N ALA A 52 -5.62 -18.18 -0.09
CA ALA A 52 -5.51 -17.96 1.35
C ALA A 52 -4.15 -17.38 1.74
N ASP A 53 -3.06 -17.88 1.14
CA ASP A 53 -1.73 -17.35 1.37
C ASP A 53 -1.56 -15.94 0.78
N SER A 54 -2.11 -15.70 -0.42
CA SER A 54 -2.15 -14.36 -1.02
C SER A 54 -2.89 -13.35 -0.14
N LEU A 55 -4.02 -13.74 0.48
CA LEU A 55 -4.76 -12.89 1.42
C LEU A 55 -3.93 -12.55 2.67
N ARG A 56 -3.24 -13.53 3.25
CA ARG A 56 -2.35 -13.29 4.40
C ARG A 56 -1.24 -12.31 4.05
N THR A 57 -0.61 -12.48 2.88
CA THR A 57 0.43 -11.58 2.38
C THR A 57 -0.11 -10.17 2.15
N ARG A 58 -1.30 -10.04 1.56
CA ARG A 58 -1.94 -8.73 1.30
C ARG A 58 -2.22 -7.96 2.59
N VAL A 59 -2.69 -8.64 3.64
CA VAL A 59 -2.92 -8.03 4.95
C VAL A 59 -1.60 -7.51 5.55
N ARG A 60 -0.51 -8.29 5.44
CA ARG A 60 0.83 -7.86 5.88
C ARG A 60 1.34 -6.66 5.09
N GLN A 61 1.23 -6.70 3.77
CA GLN A 61 1.64 -5.59 2.90
C GLN A 61 0.88 -4.30 3.20
N ALA A 62 -0.43 -4.37 3.48
CA ALA A 62 -1.20 -3.19 3.84
C ALA A 62 -0.71 -2.55 5.15
N ALA A 63 -0.28 -3.37 6.13
CA ALA A 63 0.32 -2.88 7.36
C ALA A 63 1.73 -2.28 7.10
N GLU A 64 2.55 -2.95 6.30
CA GLU A 64 3.88 -2.46 5.90
C GLU A 64 3.79 -1.14 5.11
N GLU A 65 2.80 -1.00 4.23
CA GLU A 65 2.58 0.22 3.46
C GLU A 65 2.22 1.40 4.38
N GLN A 66 1.40 1.16 5.40
CA GLN A 66 1.08 2.18 6.41
C GLN A 66 2.32 2.58 7.22
N ALA A 67 3.16 1.62 7.59
CA ALA A 67 4.41 1.87 8.29
C ALA A 67 5.42 2.65 7.41
N ALA A 68 5.58 2.27 6.15
CA ALA A 68 6.46 2.96 5.19
C ALA A 68 6.03 4.42 4.95
N LYS A 69 4.71 4.67 4.88
CA LYS A 69 4.15 6.02 4.79
C LYS A 69 4.45 6.88 6.02
N ALA A 70 4.64 6.28 7.20
CA ALA A 70 5.00 7.02 8.41
C ALA A 70 6.40 7.64 8.30
N GLY A 71 7.39 6.89 7.76
CA GLY A 71 8.76 7.39 7.59
C GLY A 71 8.84 8.64 6.71
N VAL A 72 8.12 8.65 5.58
CA VAL A 72 8.08 9.81 4.67
C VAL A 72 7.44 11.02 5.35
N LYS A 73 6.38 10.82 6.15
CA LYS A 73 5.75 11.90 6.93
C LYS A 73 6.67 12.47 8.00
N MET A 74 7.61 11.69 8.54
CA MET A 74 8.62 12.17 9.49
C MET A 74 9.77 12.94 8.82
N LEU A 75 10.10 12.64 7.56
CA LEU A 75 11.13 13.38 6.82
C LEU A 75 10.74 14.83 6.54
N LEU A 76 9.46 15.11 6.29
CA LEU A 76 8.99 16.46 5.98
C LEU A 76 9.27 17.48 7.11
N PRO A 77 8.86 17.25 8.38
CA PRO A 77 9.22 18.15 9.47
C PRO A 77 10.73 18.15 9.71
N LEU A 78 11.42 17.01 9.57
CA LEU A 78 12.86 16.94 9.74
C LEU A 78 13.59 17.91 8.79
N VAL A 79 13.27 17.89 7.50
CA VAL A 79 13.87 18.79 6.52
C VAL A 79 13.45 20.24 6.79
N LEU A 80 12.17 20.49 7.09
CA LEU A 80 11.66 21.83 7.34
C LEU A 80 12.35 22.51 8.53
N PHE A 81 12.77 21.77 9.57
CA PHE A 81 13.41 22.35 10.75
C PHE A 81 14.95 22.25 10.71
N ILE A 82 15.51 21.13 10.27
CA ILE A 82 16.97 20.93 10.27
C ILE A 82 17.64 21.71 9.14
N LEU A 83 17.06 21.74 7.94
CA LEU A 83 17.66 22.44 6.81
C LEU A 83 17.85 23.95 7.06
N PRO A 84 16.85 24.72 7.52
CA PRO A 84 17.06 26.13 7.84
C PRO A 84 18.04 26.32 9.00
N ALA A 85 18.03 25.45 10.02
CA ALA A 85 19.01 25.50 11.09
C ALA A 85 20.45 25.33 10.57
N LEU A 86 20.67 24.36 9.67
CA LEU A 86 21.96 24.16 9.00
C LEU A 86 22.37 25.38 8.18
N PHE A 87 21.44 25.98 7.43
CA PHE A 87 21.71 27.21 6.67
C PHE A 87 22.15 28.37 7.58
N ILE A 88 21.49 28.56 8.72
CA ILE A 88 21.83 29.60 9.68
C ILE A 88 23.23 29.35 10.26
N VAL A 89 23.55 28.11 10.63
CA VAL A 89 24.87 27.77 11.20
C VAL A 89 25.98 27.93 10.17
N LEU A 90 25.75 27.51 8.93
CA LEU A 90 26.77 27.49 7.89
C LEU A 90 26.97 28.86 7.22
N LEU A 91 25.88 29.55 6.87
CA LEU A 91 25.93 30.86 6.19
C LEU A 91 25.88 32.04 7.15
N GLY A 92 25.35 31.88 8.37
CA GLY A 92 25.19 32.96 9.34
C GLY A 92 26.46 33.79 9.59
N PRO A 93 27.60 33.20 9.97
CA PRO A 93 28.82 33.97 10.22
C PRO A 93 29.38 34.61 8.95
N GLY A 94 29.27 33.92 7.80
CA GLY A 94 29.69 34.46 6.49
C GLY A 94 28.87 35.68 6.10
N ALA A 95 27.55 35.62 6.27
CA ALA A 95 26.64 36.74 6.02
C ALA A 95 26.94 37.95 6.93
N ILE A 96 27.19 37.72 8.22
CA ILE A 96 27.57 38.79 9.17
C ILE A 96 28.92 39.41 8.79
N THR A 97 29.87 38.61 8.31
CA THR A 97 31.19 39.10 7.91
C THR A 97 31.09 39.94 6.64
N LEU A 98 30.31 39.48 5.65
CA LEU A 98 30.06 40.22 4.40
C LEU A 98 29.38 41.56 4.65
N THR A 99 28.36 41.61 5.51
CA THR A 99 27.66 42.88 5.83
C THR A 99 28.55 43.87 6.57
N LYS A 100 29.39 43.39 7.50
CA LYS A 100 30.40 44.24 8.18
C LYS A 100 31.42 44.81 7.19
N SER A 101 32.00 43.97 6.34
CA SER A 101 32.98 44.40 5.33
C SER A 101 32.38 45.37 4.31
N PHE A 102 31.14 45.13 3.86
CA PHE A 102 30.44 46.00 2.92
C PHE A 102 30.09 47.36 3.54
N THR A 103 29.63 47.37 4.80
CA THR A 103 29.33 48.62 5.53
C THR A 103 30.59 49.44 5.82
N GLN A 104 31.74 48.79 6.02
CA GLN A 104 33.02 49.48 6.18
C GLN A 104 33.53 50.09 4.85
N LEU A 105 33.16 49.51 3.70
CA LEU A 105 33.56 49.97 2.38
C LEU A 105 32.68 51.08 1.79
N LEU A 106 31.46 51.26 2.29
CA LEU A 106 30.61 52.41 1.99
C LEU A 106 30.96 53.55 2.96
N PRO A 107 31.81 54.53 2.57
CA PRO A 107 31.90 55.77 3.32
C PRO A 107 30.50 56.41 3.34
N LYS A 108 30.09 56.90 4.52
CA LYS A 108 28.81 57.58 4.74
C LYS A 108 28.54 58.67 3.72
#